data_AF-A0A066UGJ5-F1
#
_entry.id   AF-A0A066UGJ5-F1
#
_cell.length_a   1.000
_cell.length_b   1.000
_cell.length_c   1.000
_cell.angle_alpha   90.00
_cell.angle_beta   90.00
_cell.angle_gamma   90.00
#
_symmetry.space_group_name_H-M   'P 1'
#
loop_
_entity.id
_entity.type
_entity.pdbx_description
1 polymer ?
#
loop_
_entity_poly.entity_id
_entity_poly.type
_entity_poly.pdbx_seq_one_letter_code
_entity_poly.pdbx_strand_id
1 'polypeptide(L)' 'MLSDYLNKLSDDLTTSQTVLKQISQASNNSRVSNALDKIASRLEVHASQIQKLADHASTQKK' A
#
# COMPACT_ATOMS: atom_id res chain seq x y z
N MET A 1 20.10 -1.65 -0.38
CA MET A 1 19.74 -2.10 0.98
C MET A 1 18.54 -1.32 1.54
N LEU A 2 18.66 -0.04 1.90
CA LEU A 2 17.50 0.75 2.36
C LEU A 2 16.46 1.00 1.25
N SER A 3 16.89 1.44 0.07
CA SER A 3 16.03 1.63 -1.12
C SER A 3 15.25 0.35 -1.47
N ASP A 4 15.93 -0.79 -1.48
CA ASP A 4 15.33 -2.08 -1.86
C ASP A 4 14.31 -2.55 -0.81
N TYR A 5 14.60 -2.31 0.48
CA TYR A 5 13.65 -2.56 1.55
C TYR A 5 12.40 -1.68 1.41
N LEU A 6 12.57 -0.39 1.14
CA LEU A 6 11.44 0.54 0.97
C LEU A 6 10.61 0.18 -0.26
N ASN A 7 11.23 -0.17 -1.38
CA ASN A 7 10.53 -0.65 -2.58
C ASN A 7 9.71 -1.91 -2.26
N LYS A 8 10.32 -2.90 -1.61
CA LYS A 8 9.61 -4.13 -1.22
C LYS A 8 8.42 -3.83 -0.30
N LEU A 9 8.59 -2.94 0.67
CA LEU A 9 7.51 -2.56 1.59
C LEU A 9 6.37 -1.84 0.85
N SER A 10 6.69 -0.98 -0.11
CA SER A 10 5.69 -0.32 -0.97
C SER A 10 4.87 -1.35 -1.77
N ASP A 11 5.54 -2.35 -2.34
CA ASP A 11 4.92 -3.44 -3.10
C ASP A 11 4.02 -4.32 -2.22
N ASP A 12 4.47 -4.68 -1.02
CA ASP A 12 3.71 -5.48 -0.06
C ASP A 12 2.43 -4.75 0.38
N LEU A 13 2.51 -3.43 0.61
CA LEU A 13 1.36 -2.59 0.94
C LEU A 13 0.37 -2.48 -0.23
N THR A 14 0.86 -2.34 -1.45
CA THR A 14 0.06 -2.28 -2.68
C THR A 14 -0.68 -3.60 -2.93
N THR A 15 0.00 -4.71 -2.69
CA THR A 15 -0.58 -6.06 -2.76
C THR A 15 -1.70 -6.23 -1.73
N SER A 16 -1.43 -5.85 -0.48
CA SER A 16 -2.41 -5.91 0.62
C SER A 16 -3.65 -5.05 0.32
N GLN A 17 -3.44 -3.83 -0.17
CA GLN A 17 -4.51 -2.92 -0.60
C GLN A 17 -5.36 -3.53 -1.72
N THR A 18 -4.74 -4.18 -2.71
CA THR A 18 -5.46 -4.83 -3.81
C THR A 18 -6.34 -5.97 -3.32
N VAL A 19 -5.79 -6.85 -2.47
CA VAL A 19 -6.54 -7.96 -1.88
C VAL A 19 -7.71 -7.46 -1.04
N LEU A 20 -7.52 -6.40 -0.23
CA LEU A 20 -8.59 -5.82 0.56
C LEU A 20 -9.71 -5.22 -0.31
N LYS A 21 -9.39 -4.57 -1.43
CA LYS A 21 -10.41 -4.08 -2.39
C LYS A 21 -11.19 -5.25 -3.01
N GLN A 22 -10.53 -6.36 -3.35
CA GLN A 22 -11.20 -7.55 -3.87
C GLN A 22 -12.15 -8.18 -2.83
N ILE A 23 -11.72 -8.30 -1.58
CA ILE A 23 -12.57 -8.82 -0.48
C ILE A 23 -13.73 -7.86 -0.21
N SER A 24 -13.49 -6.54 -0.25
CA SER A 24 -14.53 -5.53 -0.10
C SER A 24 -15.63 -5.67 -1.15
N GLN A 25 -15.24 -5.83 -2.42
CA GLN A 25 -16.16 -6.02 -3.54
C GLN A 25 -16.95 -7.33 -3.45
N ALA A 26 -16.35 -8.39 -2.90
CA ALA A 26 -17.01 -9.67 -2.69
C ALA A 26 -17.89 -9.72 -1.42
N SER A 27 -17.79 -8.73 -0.53
CA SER A 27 -18.50 -8.71 0.74
C SER A 27 -19.96 -8.29 0.56
N ASN A 28 -20.88 -9.15 0.99
CA ASN A 28 -22.31 -8.84 1.07
C ASN A 28 -22.69 -7.97 2.29
N ASN A 29 -21.73 -7.65 3.16
CA ASN A 29 -21.93 -6.79 4.32
C ASN A 29 -21.33 -5.41 4.07
N SER A 30 -22.21 -4.40 3.97
CA SER A 30 -21.82 -3.02 3.66
C SER A 30 -20.97 -2.35 4.73
N ARG A 31 -21.08 -2.75 6.00
CA ARG A 31 -20.21 -2.23 7.07
C ARG A 31 -18.80 -2.79 6.93
N VAL A 32 -18.69 -4.07 6.57
CA VAL A 32 -17.40 -4.74 6.34
C VAL A 32 -16.73 -4.19 5.08
N SER A 33 -17.43 -4.09 3.96
CA SER A 33 -16.87 -3.54 2.72
C SER A 33 -16.36 -2.11 2.92
N ASN A 34 -17.16 -1.23 3.54
CA ASN A 34 -16.76 0.14 3.84
C ASN A 34 -15.52 0.21 4.76
N ALA A 35 -15.38 -0.72 5.71
CA ALA A 35 -14.19 -0.78 6.57
C ALA A 35 -12.96 -1.24 5.77
N LEU A 36 -13.09 -2.26 4.93
CA LEU A 36 -12.03 -2.76 4.06
C LEU A 36 -11.57 -1.70 3.07
N ASP A 37 -12.48 -0.96 2.45
CA ASP A 37 -12.16 0.16 1.54
C ASP A 37 -11.37 1.25 2.26
N LYS A 38 -11.76 1.62 3.49
CA LYS A 38 -11.02 2.62 4.29
C LYS A 38 -9.61 2.14 4.61
N ILE A 39 -9.42 0.86 4.93
CA ILE A 39 -8.10 0.29 5.20
C ILE A 39 -7.27 0.30 3.91
N ALA A 40 -7.85 -0.17 2.80
CA ALA A 40 -7.19 -0.17 1.50
C ALA A 40 -6.70 1.22 1.10
N SER A 41 -7.55 2.24 1.19
CA SER A 41 -7.17 3.62 0.86
C SER A 41 -6.02 4.17 1.73
N ARG A 42 -5.95 3.77 3.02
CA ARG A 42 -4.83 4.16 3.88
C ARG A 42 -3.52 3.47 3.48
N LEU A 43 -3.58 2.19 3.11
CA LEU A 43 -2.42 1.45 2.64
C LEU A 43 -1.88 2.02 1.32
N GLU A 44 -2.77 2.46 0.41
CA GLU A 44 -2.41 3.12 -0.85
C GLU A 44 -1.62 4.43 -0.62
N VAL A 45 -2.07 5.24 0.35
CA VAL A 45 -1.35 6.45 0.77
C VAL A 45 0.02 6.11 1.34
N HIS A 46 0.11 5.11 2.22
CA HIS A 46 1.38 4.70 2.83
C HIS A 46 2.36 4.15 1.80
N ALA A 47 1.90 3.29 0.87
CA ALA A 47 2.73 2.78 -0.22
C ALA A 47 3.32 3.94 -1.05
N SER A 48 2.47 4.90 -1.43
CA SER A 48 2.90 6.10 -2.17
C SER A 48 3.93 6.94 -1.42
N GLN A 49 3.80 7.08 -0.10
CA GLN A 49 4.77 7.79 0.74
C GLN A 49 6.08 7.04 0.84
N ILE A 50 6.04 5.72 1.00
CA ILE A 50 7.22 4.86 1.08
C ILE A 50 7.97 4.84 -0.25
N GLN A 51 7.25 4.82 -1.38
CA GLN A 51 7.88 4.93 -2.70
C GLN A 51 8.68 6.22 -2.84
N LYS A 52 8.12 7.37 -2.42
CA LYS A 52 8.84 8.66 -2.42
C LYS A 52 10.10 8.61 -1.55
N LEU A 53 10.07 7.92 -0.42
CA LEU A 53 11.25 7.72 0.43
C LEU A 53 12.28 6.82 -0.24
N ALA A 54 11.85 5.76 -0.92
CA ALA A 54 12.72 4.86 -1.68
C ALA A 54 13.46 5.60 -2.80
N ASP A 55 12.73 6.44 -3.54
CA ASP A 55 13.27 7.26 -4.62
C ASP A 55 14.30 8.25 -4.05
N HIS A 56 13.98 8.94 -2.96
CA HIS A 56 14.90 9.86 -2.29
C HIS A 56 16.16 9.17 -1.76
N ALA A 57 16.02 7.99 -1.15
CA ALA A 57 17.17 7.20 -0.66
C ALA A 57 18.06 6.69 -1.81
N SER A 58 17.50 6.56 -3.01
CA SER A 58 18.23 6.13 -4.21
C SER A 58 18.93 7.30 -4.91
N THR A 59 18.36 8.51 -4.86
CA THR A 59 18.98 9.71 -5.44
C THR A 59 20.13 10.25 -4.60
N GLN A 60 20.11 10.12 -3.27
CA GLN A 60 21.22 10.51 -2.39
C GLN A 60 22.47 9.62 -2.53
N LYS A 61 22.41 8.52 -3.28
CA LYS A 61 23.55 7.61 -3.52
C LYS A 61 24.31 7.91 -4.82
N LYS A 62 23.84 8.86 -5.63
CA LYS A 62 24.54 9.35 -6.83
C LYS A 62 25.28 10.64 -6.49
#